data_AF-B4J8I6-F1
#
_entry.id   AF-B4J8I6-F1
#
_cell.length_a   1.000
_cell.length_b   1.000
_cell.length_c   1.000
_cell.angle_alpha   90.00
_cell.angle_beta   90.00
_cell.angle_gamma   90.00
#
_symmetry.space_group_name_H-M   'P 1'
#
loop_
_entity.id
_entity.type
_entity.pdbx_description
1 polymer ?
#
loop_
_entity_poly.entity_id
_entity_poly.type
_entity_poly.pdbx_seq_one_letter_code
_entity_poly.pdbx_strand_id
1 'polypeptide(L)'
;MACICGKKCSLFCLVISIWATIQMLLMGIAYTTNSLTFIHSLPLAEHYGSLEEYRSEADRLYGMLALRCYVTAFLYGCIALISYVCLGLRKRKQKSEMNEDRKMHIG
;
A
#
# COMPACT_ATOMS: atom_id res chain seq x y z
N MET A 1 -9.68 11.22 -1.97
CA MET A 1 -10.75 11.44 -2.96
C MET A 1 -11.71 10.24 -2.96
N ALA A 2 -12.42 9.99 -1.86
CA ALA A 2 -13.34 8.84 -1.72
C ALA A 2 -14.80 9.28 -1.42
N CYS A 3 -15.11 10.56 -1.62
CA CYS A 3 -16.48 11.05 -1.59
C CYS A 3 -16.93 11.20 -3.03
N ILE A 4 -17.86 10.36 -3.47
CA ILE A 4 -18.96 10.67 -4.41
C ILE A 4 -19.74 9.38 -4.79
N CYS A 5 -19.15 8.19 -4.66
CA CYS A 5 -19.85 6.96 -5.06
C CYS A 5 -20.57 6.28 -3.88
N GLY A 6 -21.87 6.00 -4.03
CA GLY A 6 -22.79 5.56 -2.98
C GLY A 6 -22.42 4.30 -2.17
N LYS A 7 -23.28 3.93 -1.22
CA LYS A 7 -23.10 2.90 -0.16
C LYS A 7 -22.40 1.60 -0.57
N LYS A 8 -22.48 1.20 -1.85
CA LYS A 8 -21.87 -0.02 -2.43
C LYS A 8 -20.41 0.17 -2.87
N CYS A 9 -20.03 1.33 -3.41
CA CYS A 9 -18.63 1.60 -3.83
C CYS A 9 -17.66 1.71 -2.65
N SER A 10 -18.14 2.15 -1.48
CA SER A 10 -17.29 2.30 -0.29
C SER A 10 -16.68 0.97 0.17
N LEU A 11 -17.36 -0.17 0.01
CA LEU A 11 -16.83 -1.47 0.41
C LEU A 11 -15.74 -1.94 -0.56
N PHE A 12 -15.98 -1.79 -1.87
CA PHE A 12 -15.03 -2.17 -2.90
C PHE A 12 -13.72 -1.37 -2.82
N CYS A 13 -13.79 -0.05 -2.66
CA CYS A 13 -12.59 0.78 -2.46
C CYS A 13 -11.79 0.37 -1.22
N LEU A 14 -12.46 -0.11 -0.17
CA LEU A 14 -11.82 -0.54 1.05
C LEU A 14 -11.07 -1.87 0.84
N VAL A 15 -11.70 -2.83 0.15
CA VAL A 15 -11.07 -4.10 -0.23
C VAL A 15 -9.87 -3.88 -1.15
N ILE A 16 -10.02 -3.02 -2.17
CA ILE A 16 -8.92 -2.64 -3.07
C ILE A 16 -7.77 -1.98 -2.29
N SER A 17 -8.06 -1.14 -1.30
CA SER A 17 -7.03 -0.51 -0.48
C SER A 17 -6.26 -1.51 0.38
N ILE A 18 -6.94 -2.50 0.96
CA ILE A 18 -6.30 -3.59 1.71
C ILE A 18 -5.44 -4.44 0.76
N TRP A 19 -5.99 -4.80 -0.39
CA TRP A 19 -5.30 -5.59 -1.42
C TRP A 19 -4.03 -4.89 -1.92
N ALA A 20 -4.11 -3.60 -2.27
CA ALA A 20 -2.96 -2.83 -2.72
C ALA A 20 -1.85 -2.72 -1.66
N THR A 21 -2.22 -2.64 -0.38
CA THR A 21 -1.25 -2.64 0.73
C THR A 21 -0.50 -3.97 0.79
N ILE A 22 -1.21 -5.10 0.65
CA ILE A 22 -0.61 -6.44 0.63
C ILE A 22 0.30 -6.63 -0.59
N GLN A 23 -0.12 -6.16 -1.77
CA GLN A 23 0.68 -6.23 -3.00
C GLN A 23 2.00 -5.44 -2.87
N MET A 24 1.97 -4.22 -2.31
CA MET A 24 3.18 -3.44 -2.09
C MET A 24 4.14 -4.11 -1.10
N LEU A 25 3.60 -4.79 -0.07
CA LEU A 25 4.40 -5.57 0.87
C LEU A 25 5.08 -6.77 0.18
N LEU A 26 4.32 -7.51 -0.64
CA LEU A 26 4.81 -8.65 -1.40
C LEU A 26 5.90 -8.26 -2.40
N MET A 27 5.72 -7.13 -3.11
CA MET A 27 6.75 -6.58 -3.99
C MET A 27 8.02 -6.20 -3.20
N GLY A 28 7.88 -5.56 -2.05
CA GLY A 28 9.01 -5.24 -1.16
C GLY A 28 9.80 -6.48 -0.76
N ILE A 29 9.11 -7.56 -0.36
CA ILE A 29 9.75 -8.84 -0.01
C ILE A 29 10.41 -9.48 -1.23
N ALA A 30 9.76 -9.48 -2.40
CA ALA A 30 10.33 -10.02 -3.64
C ALA A 30 11.61 -9.27 -4.08
N TYR A 31 11.70 -7.97 -3.80
CA TYR A 31 12.91 -7.19 -4.03
C TYR A 31 14.05 -7.57 -3.06
N THR A 32 13.73 -7.94 -1.81
CA THR A 32 14.75 -8.37 -0.84
C THR A 32 15.36 -9.74 -1.15
N THR A 33 14.64 -10.61 -1.87
CA THR A 33 15.14 -11.94 -2.26
C THR A 33 15.99 -11.96 -3.52
N ASN A 34 16.42 -10.80 -4.06
CA ASN A 34 17.19 -10.71 -5.31
C ASN A 34 16.55 -11.52 -6.45
N SER A 35 15.21 -11.53 -6.52
CA SER A 35 14.52 -12.32 -7.53
C SER A 35 14.80 -11.69 -8.91
N LEU A 36 15.60 -12.40 -9.71
CA LEU A 36 16.15 -12.04 -11.03
C LEU A 36 15.13 -11.52 -12.05
N THR A 37 13.84 -11.56 -11.73
CA THR A 37 12.71 -11.16 -12.56
C THR A 37 12.63 -9.65 -12.81
N PHE A 38 13.25 -8.80 -11.97
CA PHE A 38 13.19 -7.32 -12.10
C PHE A 38 14.52 -6.67 -12.50
N ILE A 39 15.48 -7.44 -13.02
CA ILE A 39 16.78 -6.85 -13.44
C ILE A 39 16.61 -5.90 -14.64
N HIS A 40 15.54 -6.09 -15.42
CA HIS A 40 15.25 -5.36 -16.65
C HIS A 40 14.75 -3.92 -16.42
N SER A 41 14.38 -3.60 -15.18
CA SER A 41 13.82 -2.31 -14.78
C SER A 41 14.80 -1.50 -13.91
N LEU A 42 15.96 -2.07 -13.60
CA LEU A 42 17.08 -1.32 -13.05
C LEU A 42 17.83 -0.63 -14.21
N PRO A 43 18.30 0.61 -14.03
CA PRO A 43 19.16 1.29 -14.99
C PRO A 43 20.59 0.71 -14.87
N LEU A 44 20.80 -0.51 -15.35
CA LEU A 44 22.14 -1.08 -15.47
C LEU A 44 22.86 -0.44 -16.64
N ALA A 45 24.17 -0.23 -16.50
CA ALA A 45 24.99 0.27 -17.58
C ALA A 45 25.04 -0.76 -18.72
N GLU A 46 25.03 -0.30 -19.97
CA GLU A 46 24.99 -1.16 -21.16
C GLU A 46 26.30 -1.95 -21.36
N HIS A 47 27.37 -1.58 -20.65
CA HIS A 47 28.68 -2.23 -20.68
C HIS A 47 29.24 -2.44 -19.28
N TYR A 48 29.52 -3.70 -18.94
CA TYR A 48 30.32 -4.11 -17.80
C TYR A 48 31.52 -4.90 -18.32
N GLY A 49 32.71 -4.60 -17.80
CA GLY A 49 33.94 -5.28 -18.20
C GLY A 49 34.05 -6.72 -17.68
N SER A 50 33.26 -7.06 -16.65
CA SER A 50 33.25 -8.37 -16.01
C SER A 50 31.87 -8.74 -15.46
N LEU A 51 31.61 -10.04 -15.36
CA LEU A 51 30.36 -10.59 -14.78
C LEU A 51 30.26 -10.33 -13.26
N GLU A 52 31.41 -10.15 -12.59
CA GLU A 52 31.46 -9.80 -11.16
C GLU A 52 31.06 -8.34 -10.89
N GLU A 53 31.57 -7.38 -11.68
CA GLU A 53 31.16 -5.97 -11.54
C GLU A 53 29.67 -5.79 -11.80
N TYR A 54 29.14 -6.52 -12.79
CA TYR A 54 27.70 -6.55 -13.06
C TYR A 54 26.91 -7.02 -11.83
N ARG A 55 27.32 -8.14 -11.21
CA ARG A 55 26.66 -8.67 -10.02
C ARG A 55 26.74 -7.71 -8.83
N SER A 56 27.91 -7.14 -8.58
CA SER A 56 28.12 -6.24 -7.45
C SER A 56 27.28 -4.97 -7.55
N GLU A 57 27.17 -4.37 -8.75
CA GLU A 57 26.35 -3.17 -8.93
C GLU A 57 24.85 -3.49 -8.92
N ALA A 58 24.45 -4.64 -9.48
CA ALA A 58 23.08 -5.12 -9.41
C ALA A 58 22.63 -5.30 -7.95
N ASP A 59 23.42 -5.99 -7.12
CA ASP A 59 23.11 -6.19 -5.69
C ASP A 59 22.97 -4.86 -4.94
N ARG A 60 23.82 -3.87 -5.25
CA ARG A 60 23.76 -2.54 -4.64
C ARG A 60 22.46 -1.81 -5.00
N LEU A 61 22.08 -1.86 -6.27
CA LEU A 61 20.85 -1.25 -6.79
C LEU A 61 19.60 -1.94 -6.23
N TYR A 62 19.61 -3.27 -6.12
CA TYR A 62 18.53 -4.03 -5.50
C TYR A 62 18.33 -3.64 -4.03
N GLY A 63 19.40 -3.54 -3.24
CA GLY A 63 19.31 -3.12 -1.85
C GLY A 63 18.70 -1.71 -1.68
N MET A 64 19.13 -0.77 -2.53
CA MET A 64 18.61 0.61 -2.53
C MET A 64 17.12 0.66 -2.92
N LEU A 65 16.70 -0.15 -3.89
CA LEU A 65 15.32 -0.18 -4.37
C LEU A 65 14.39 -0.88 -3.36
N ALA A 66 14.84 -2.00 -2.80
CA ALA A 66 14.13 -2.74 -1.76
C ALA A 66 13.86 -1.86 -0.54
N LEU A 67 14.86 -1.10 -0.09
CA LEU A 67 14.71 -0.19 1.04
C LEU A 67 13.67 0.90 0.78
N ARG A 68 13.68 1.53 -0.41
CA ARG A 68 12.68 2.54 -0.81
C ARG A 68 11.28 1.96 -0.84
N CYS A 69 11.13 0.75 -1.38
CA CYS A 69 9.85 0.05 -1.44
C CYS A 69 9.33 -0.27 -0.03
N TYR A 70 10.19 -0.76 0.85
CA TYR A 70 9.83 -1.13 2.21
C TYR A 70 9.39 0.08 3.06
N VAL A 71 10.14 1.19 2.99
CA VAL A 71 9.79 2.44 3.67
C VAL A 71 8.45 2.97 3.15
N THR A 72 8.25 2.96 1.83
CA THR A 72 6.98 3.39 1.21
C THR A 72 5.82 2.50 1.64
N ALA A 73 6.00 1.18 1.63
CA ALA A 73 4.98 0.23 2.04
C ALA A 73 4.58 0.41 3.51
N PHE A 74 5.55 0.64 4.39
CA PHE A 74 5.30 0.93 5.80
C PHE A 74 4.51 2.24 5.98
N LEU A 75 4.95 3.33 5.34
CA LEU A 75 4.28 4.64 5.39
C LEU A 75 2.84 4.58 4.86
N TYR A 76 2.64 3.97 3.68
CA TYR A 76 1.31 3.80 3.09
C TYR A 76 0.44 2.89 3.95
N GLY A 77 1.00 1.81 4.50
CA GLY A 77 0.30 0.93 5.43
C GLY A 77 -0.19 1.67 6.68
N CYS A 78 0.67 2.48 7.31
CA CYS A 78 0.31 3.30 8.47
C CYS A 78 -0.79 4.32 8.13
N ILE A 79 -0.65 5.06 7.03
CA ILE A 79 -1.65 6.08 6.61
C ILE A 79 -2.98 5.42 6.24
N ALA A 80 -2.97 4.27 5.57
CA ALA A 80 -4.15 3.50 5.22
C ALA A 80 -4.85 2.97 6.48
N LEU A 81 -4.09 2.44 7.45
CA LEU A 81 -4.63 1.97 8.72
C LEU A 81 -5.26 3.11 9.53
N ILE A 82 -4.57 4.25 9.66
CA ILE A 82 -5.09 5.45 10.33
C ILE A 82 -6.36 5.93 9.64
N SER A 83 -6.36 6.01 8.31
CA SER A 83 -7.55 6.41 7.54
C SER A 83 -8.71 5.44 7.73
N TYR A 84 -8.45 4.12 7.73
CA TYR A 84 -9.45 3.09 7.98
C TYR A 84 -10.04 3.20 9.39
N VAL A 85 -9.19 3.34 10.42
CA VAL A 85 -9.62 3.51 11.81
C VAL A 85 -10.43 4.79 11.98
N CYS A 86 -9.96 5.93 11.45
CA CYS A 86 -10.69 7.19 11.48
C CYS A 86 -12.06 7.09 10.78
N LEU A 87 -12.15 6.40 9.64
CA LEU A 87 -13.42 6.17 8.95
C LEU A 87 -14.34 5.23 9.75
N GLY A 88 -13.78 4.21 10.40
CA GLY A 88 -14.51 3.31 11.29
C GLY A 88 -15.10 4.04 12.50
N LEU A 89 -14.30 4.88 13.17
CA LEU A 89 -14.74 5.71 14.30
C LEU A 89 -15.80 6.73 13.86
N ARG A 90 -15.61 7.40 12.71
CA ARG A 90 -16.62 8.31 12.15
C ARG A 90 -17.92 7.60 11.79
N LYS A 91 -17.85 6.38 11.23
CA LYS A 91 -19.05 5.56 10.98
C LYS A 91 -19.77 5.18 12.28
N ARG A 92 -19.04 4.86 13.35
CA ARG A 92 -19.66 4.58 14.66
C ARG A 92 -20.36 5.82 15.21
N LYS A 93 -19.71 7.00 15.15
CA LYS A 93 -20.28 8.27 15.59
C LYS A 93 -21.54 8.65 14.79
N GLN A 94 -21.50 8.54 13.47
CA GLN A 94 -22.66 8.79 12.60
C GLN A 94 -23.80 7.80 12.87
N LYS A 95 -23.49 6.54 13.18
CA LYS A 95 -24.50 5.52 13.51
C LYS A 95 -25.17 5.79 14.86
N SER A 96 -24.46 6.32 15.85
CA SER A 96 -25.05 6.76 17.13
C SER A 96 -25.99 7.95 16.95
N GLU A 97 -25.58 8.98 16.19
CA GLU A 97 -26.42 10.17 15.95
C GLU A 97 -27.72 9.81 15.21
N MET A 98 -27.65 8.97 14.17
CA MET A 98 -28.83 8.50 13.43
C MET A 98 -29.77 7.61 14.28
N ASN A 99 -29.25 6.92 15.31
CA ASN A 99 -30.07 6.07 16.18
C ASN A 99 -30.78 6.91 17.27
N GLU A 100 -30.16 8.01 17.70
CA GLU A 100 -30.78 9.02 18.58
C GLU A 100 -31.95 9.73 17.86
N ASP A 101 -31.71 10.20 16.63
CA ASP A 101 -32.74 10.84 15.77
C ASP A 101 -33.96 9.92 15.53
N ARG A 102 -33.71 8.63 15.30
CA ARG A 102 -34.78 7.63 15.13
C ARG A 102 -35.63 7.47 16.39
N LYS A 103 -35.04 7.56 17.59
CA LYS A 103 -35.81 7.47 18.84
C LYS A 103 -36.71 8.69 19.04
N MET A 104 -36.28 9.87 18.60
CA MET A 104 -37.04 11.11 18.72
C MET A 104 -38.28 11.14 17.80
N HIS A 105 -38.24 10.43 16.68
CA HIS A 105 -39.37 10.35 15.74
C HIS A 105 -40.40 9.25 16.06
N ILE A 106 -40.12 8.35 17.02
CA ILE A 106 -41.00 7.21 17.37
C ILE A 106 -41.67 7.38 18.75
N GLY A 107 -41.18 8.29 19.60
CA GLY A 107 -41.81 8.66 20.87
C GLY A 107 -42.78 9.82 20.73
#